data_AF-A0A5K1AI45-F1
#
_entry.id   AF-A0A5K1AI45-F1
#
_cell.length_a   1.000
_cell.length_b   1.000
_cell.length_c   1.000
_cell.angle_alpha   90.00
_cell.angle_beta   90.00
_cell.angle_gamma   90.00
#
_symmetry.space_group_name_H-M   'P 1'
#
loop_
_entity.id
_entity.type
_entity.pdbx_description
1 polymer ?
#
loop_
_entity_poly.entity_id
_entity_poly.type
_entity_poly.pdbx_seq_one_letter_code
_entity_poly.pdbx_strand_id
1 'polypeptide(L)'
;DTLYYEEIEEREDAGTPAIVQKIRAALAFWVKEYMGYHLIEAQESFWLERALKRLLSNPNVVVLGNTKANRQPILSFLVHTTSPAETTYSGEKGDRSSGVFMWKERATRRDKPLHGRFVTKLLNDLFGIQARGGCACAGPYGHILLGVGKEQSLAFRSAIQK
;
A
#
# COMPACT_ATOMS: atom_id res chain seq x y z
N ASP A 1 0.80 53.04 -17.49
CA ASP A 1 1.64 51.90 -17.88
C ASP A 1 1.65 50.84 -16.79
N THR A 2 1.30 49.61 -17.18
CA THR A 2 1.44 48.43 -16.33
C THR A 2 2.79 47.79 -16.64
N LEU A 3 3.70 47.77 -15.68
CA LEU A 3 4.98 47.08 -15.77
C LEU A 3 4.77 45.62 -15.36
N TYR A 4 5.07 44.70 -16.27
CA TYR A 4 5.14 43.26 -15.97
C TYR A 4 6.57 42.88 -15.66
N TYR A 5 6.77 42.04 -14.64
CA TYR A 5 8.08 41.44 -14.36
C TYR A 5 8.42 40.39 -15.43
N GLU A 6 9.68 40.32 -15.84
CA GLU A 6 10.17 39.34 -16.82
C GLU A 6 10.39 37.95 -16.21
N GLU A 7 10.72 37.89 -14.91
CA GLU A 7 10.95 36.63 -14.19
C GLU A 7 9.62 35.92 -13.89
N ILE A 8 9.53 34.62 -14.23
CA ILE A 8 8.31 33.84 -14.04
C ILE A 8 8.03 33.60 -12.55
N GLU A 9 9.08 33.45 -11.75
CA GLU A 9 9.02 33.23 -10.31
C GLU A 9 8.36 34.41 -9.59
N GLU A 10 8.71 35.65 -9.96
CA GLU A 10 8.11 36.86 -9.38
C GLU A 10 6.66 37.05 -9.80
N ARG A 11 6.28 36.55 -10.98
CA ARG A 11 4.89 36.59 -11.46
C ARG A 11 3.99 35.57 -10.77
N GLU A 12 4.53 34.41 -10.41
CA GLU A 12 3.82 33.34 -9.69
C GLU A 12 3.73 33.62 -8.18
N ASP A 13 4.63 34.43 -7.62
CA ASP A 13 4.65 34.80 -6.20
C ASP A 13 3.77 36.05 -5.93
N ALA A 14 2.50 35.99 -6.34
CA ALA A 14 1.54 37.07 -6.11
C ALA A 14 1.05 37.11 -4.66
N GLY A 15 1.07 38.30 -4.04
CA GLY A 15 0.56 38.53 -2.69
C GLY A 15 1.67 38.67 -1.65
N THR A 16 1.36 38.47 -0.36
CA THR A 16 2.39 38.49 0.70
C THR A 16 3.23 37.22 0.59
N PRO A 17 4.56 37.32 0.35
CA PRO A 17 5.40 36.14 0.20
C PRO A 17 5.35 35.28 1.47
N ALA A 18 5.36 33.97 1.27
CA ALA A 18 5.32 32.97 2.33
C ALA A 18 6.69 32.85 3.06
N ILE A 19 7.19 33.95 3.64
CA ILE A 19 8.56 34.09 4.15
C ILE A 19 8.93 32.96 5.11
N VAL A 20 8.08 32.67 6.09
CA VAL A 20 8.33 31.61 7.08
C VAL A 20 8.37 30.23 6.41
N GLN A 21 7.51 29.98 5.43
CA GLN A 21 7.48 28.73 4.66
C GLN A 21 8.74 28.57 3.83
N LYS A 22 9.21 29.64 3.17
CA LYS A 22 10.48 29.66 2.42
C LYS A 22 11.66 29.36 3.33
N ILE A 23 11.72 29.98 4.51
CA ILE A 23 12.76 29.69 5.52
C ILE A 23 12.71 28.21 5.94
N ARG A 24 11.53 27.66 6.25
CA ARG A 24 11.39 26.25 6.63
C ARG A 24 11.83 25.30 5.52
N ALA A 25 11.47 25.59 4.27
CA ALA A 25 11.89 24.79 3.11
C ALA A 25 13.42 24.84 2.93
N ALA A 26 14.02 26.03 2.99
CA ALA A 26 15.47 26.20 2.90
C ALA A 26 16.20 25.43 4.01
N LEU A 27 15.74 25.51 5.25
CA LEU A 27 16.30 24.75 6.36
C LEU A 27 16.18 23.23 6.17
N ALA A 28 15.05 22.75 5.64
CA ALA A 28 14.87 21.33 5.35
C ALA A 28 15.86 20.83 4.27
N PHE A 29 16.08 21.62 3.21
CA PHE A 29 17.11 21.31 2.21
C PHE A 29 18.51 21.32 2.81
N TRP A 30 18.82 22.29 3.66
CA TRP A 30 20.13 22.40 4.27
C TRP A 30 20.45 21.19 5.19
N VAL A 31 19.47 20.75 5.99
CA VAL A 31 19.61 19.51 6.80
C VAL A 31 19.81 18.29 5.91
N LYS A 32 19.05 18.16 4.81
CA LYS A 32 19.20 17.05 3.86
C LYS A 32 20.61 17.04 3.25
N GLU A 33 21.13 18.19 2.86
CA GLU A 33 22.48 18.31 2.29
C GLU A 33 23.56 18.03 3.31
N TYR A 34 23.42 18.54 4.54
CA TYR A 34 24.33 18.28 5.65
C TYR A 34 24.41 16.78 5.99
N MET A 35 23.27 16.09 6.01
CA MET A 35 23.22 14.63 6.23
C MET A 35 23.90 13.84 5.11
N GLY A 36 23.83 14.34 3.87
CA GLY A 36 24.41 13.69 2.70
C GLY A 36 23.57 12.53 2.16
N TYR A 37 23.56 12.42 0.83
CA TYR A 37 22.73 11.47 0.09
C TYR A 37 23.06 10.00 0.39
N HIS A 38 24.35 9.68 0.53
CA HIS A 38 24.80 8.31 0.79
C HIS A 38 24.28 7.77 2.14
N LEU A 39 24.26 8.60 3.19
CA LEU A 39 23.74 8.18 4.49
C LEU A 39 22.25 7.92 4.44
N ILE A 40 21.49 8.78 3.72
CA ILE A 40 20.05 8.58 3.51
C ILE A 40 19.81 7.27 2.75
N GLU A 41 20.49 7.06 1.61
CA GLU A 41 20.34 5.86 0.79
C GLU A 41 20.70 4.57 1.55
N ALA A 42 21.79 4.59 2.32
CA ALA A 42 22.19 3.46 3.15
C ALA A 42 21.12 3.13 4.21
N GLN A 43 20.56 4.16 4.85
CA GLN A 43 19.53 3.97 5.87
C GLN A 43 18.20 3.48 5.28
N GLU A 44 17.81 4.01 4.13
CA GLU A 44 16.62 3.56 3.38
C GLU A 44 16.76 2.11 2.94
N SER A 45 17.91 1.74 2.38
CA SER A 45 18.21 0.38 1.94
C SER A 45 18.16 -0.62 3.10
N PHE A 46 18.76 -0.26 4.24
CA PHE A 46 18.74 -1.09 5.45
C PHE A 46 17.32 -1.39 5.93
N TRP A 47 16.44 -0.37 6.00
CA TRP A 47 15.06 -0.56 6.44
C TRP A 47 14.22 -1.29 5.41
N LEU A 48 14.43 -1.02 4.12
CA LEU A 48 13.75 -1.68 3.01
C LEU A 48 14.01 -3.18 3.02
N GLU A 49 15.26 -3.61 3.13
CA GLU A 49 15.64 -5.02 3.18
C GLU A 49 15.00 -5.73 4.37
N ARG A 50 15.04 -5.09 5.55
CA ARG A 50 14.43 -5.63 6.77
C ARG A 50 12.92 -5.77 6.63
N ALA A 51 12.25 -4.77 6.06
CA ALA A 51 10.81 -4.79 5.82
C ALA A 51 10.43 -5.88 4.81
N LEU A 52 11.13 -5.96 3.67
CA LEU A 52 10.89 -6.97 2.64
C LEU A 52 11.11 -8.38 3.19
N LYS A 53 12.18 -8.63 3.95
CA LYS A 53 12.42 -9.93 4.59
C LYS A 53 11.26 -10.34 5.49
N ARG A 54 10.69 -9.40 6.26
CA ARG A 54 9.56 -9.67 7.16
C ARG A 54 8.22 -9.87 6.43
N LEU A 55 7.98 -9.11 5.37
CA LEU A 55 6.73 -9.19 4.59
C LEU A 55 6.72 -10.45 3.70
N LEU A 56 7.84 -10.75 3.02
CA LEU A 56 7.95 -11.91 2.12
C LEU A 56 7.91 -13.26 2.86
N SER A 57 8.31 -13.28 4.13
CA SER A 57 8.20 -14.48 4.97
C SER A 57 6.77 -14.76 5.46
N ASN A 58 5.84 -13.82 5.29
CA ASN A 58 4.46 -14.01 5.73
C ASN A 58 3.57 -14.57 4.59
N PRO A 59 3.01 -15.78 4.73
CA PRO A 59 2.19 -16.38 3.68
C PRO A 59 0.88 -15.63 3.42
N ASN A 60 0.38 -14.83 4.36
CA ASN A 60 -0.85 -14.05 4.18
C ASN A 60 -0.61 -12.67 3.58
N VAL A 61 0.65 -12.31 3.31
CA VAL A 61 1.02 -11.03 2.70
C VAL A 61 1.50 -11.28 1.27
N VAL A 62 1.06 -10.43 0.35
CA VAL A 62 1.53 -10.40 -1.03
C VAL A 62 2.08 -9.01 -1.30
N VAL A 63 3.40 -8.90 -1.46
CA VAL A 63 4.05 -7.65 -1.86
C VAL A 63 3.79 -7.40 -3.35
N LEU A 64 3.35 -6.20 -3.69
CA LEU A 64 3.05 -5.77 -5.05
C LEU A 64 4.26 -5.06 -5.68
N GLY A 65 4.44 -5.28 -6.98
CA GLY A 65 5.54 -4.73 -7.76
C GLY A 65 6.84 -5.53 -7.64
N ASN A 66 7.89 -5.04 -8.31
CA ASN A 66 9.17 -5.73 -8.34
C ASN A 66 9.91 -5.60 -6.99
N THR A 67 10.33 -6.72 -6.43
CA THR A 67 11.07 -6.78 -5.14
C THR A 67 12.59 -6.84 -5.32
N LYS A 68 13.08 -6.94 -6.56
CA LYS A 68 14.51 -7.05 -6.91
C LYS A 68 15.09 -5.79 -7.54
N ALA A 69 14.26 -4.93 -8.13
CA ALA A 69 14.71 -3.68 -8.71
C ALA A 69 15.05 -2.65 -7.63
N ASN A 70 16.03 -1.77 -7.90
CA ASN A 70 16.31 -0.63 -7.04
C ASN A 70 15.05 0.25 -6.94
N ARG A 71 14.68 0.64 -5.71
CA ARG A 71 13.42 1.34 -5.43
C ARG A 71 13.56 2.17 -4.17
N GLN A 72 12.76 3.24 -4.11
CA GLN A 72 12.49 3.94 -2.86
C GLN A 72 11.84 2.97 -1.84
N PRO A 73 12.00 3.22 -0.53
CA PRO A 73 11.48 2.39 0.55
C PRO A 73 9.95 2.46 0.72
N ILE A 74 9.22 2.54 -0.39
CA ILE A 74 7.77 2.57 -0.46
C ILE A 74 7.30 1.19 -0.88
N LEU A 75 6.54 0.51 -0.02
CA LEU A 75 6.04 -0.84 -0.23
C LEU A 75 4.53 -0.84 -0.38
N SER A 76 4.03 -1.57 -1.38
CA SER A 76 2.61 -1.84 -1.57
C SER A 76 2.39 -3.33 -1.35
N PHE A 77 1.36 -3.70 -0.60
CA PHE A 77 1.07 -5.11 -0.33
C PHE A 77 -0.41 -5.34 -0.08
N LEU A 78 -0.84 -6.60 -0.27
CA LEU A 78 -2.16 -7.10 0.08
C LEU A 78 -2.06 -8.03 1.29
N VAL A 79 -3.06 -7.99 2.15
CA VAL A 79 -3.22 -8.93 3.27
C VAL A 79 -4.41 -9.82 2.95
N HIS A 80 -4.23 -11.14 3.04
CA HIS A 80 -5.24 -12.13 2.73
C HIS A 80 -5.81 -12.76 3.99
N THR A 81 -7.07 -13.15 3.89
CA THR A 81 -7.69 -14.05 4.86
C THR A 81 -7.21 -15.47 4.65
N THR A 82 -7.32 -16.27 5.71
CA THR A 82 -6.97 -17.68 5.74
C THR A 82 -8.25 -18.50 5.79
N SER A 83 -8.54 -19.27 4.74
CA SER A 83 -9.66 -20.21 4.75
C SER A 83 -9.18 -21.62 5.08
N PRO A 84 -9.90 -22.40 5.91
CA PRO A 84 -9.64 -23.82 6.06
C PRO A 84 -9.65 -24.46 4.66
N ALA A 85 -8.63 -25.25 4.34
CA ALA A 85 -8.68 -26.04 3.12
C ALA A 85 -9.96 -26.90 3.17
N GLU A 86 -10.76 -26.88 2.10
CA GLU A 86 -11.91 -27.77 1.94
C GLU A 86 -11.50 -29.17 2.36
N THR A 87 -12.00 -29.61 3.51
CA THR A 87 -11.99 -31.02 3.83
C THR A 87 -13.00 -31.59 2.86
N THR A 88 -12.57 -32.42 1.92
CA THR A 88 -13.45 -33.22 1.07
C THR A 88 -14.33 -34.03 2.01
N TYR A 89 -15.50 -33.50 2.36
CA TYR A 89 -16.54 -34.24 3.05
C TYR A 89 -17.13 -35.20 2.01
N SER A 90 -16.59 -36.42 1.97
CA SER A 90 -17.36 -37.58 1.53
C SER A 90 -18.52 -37.71 2.51
N GLY A 91 -19.72 -37.30 2.06
CA GLY A 91 -20.86 -37.12 2.93
C GLY A 91 -21.29 -38.40 3.63
N GLU A 92 -21.39 -38.35 4.96
CA GLU A 92 -22.39 -39.11 5.71
C GLU A 92 -23.30 -38.10 6.41
N LYS A 93 -24.60 -38.22 6.15
CA LYS A 93 -25.66 -37.45 6.79
C LYS A 93 -25.72 -37.84 8.26
N GLY A 94 -25.33 -36.94 9.17
CA GLY A 94 -25.45 -37.19 10.60
C GLY A 94 -25.38 -35.93 11.45
N ASP A 95 -26.57 -35.48 11.87
CA ASP A 95 -26.89 -34.70 13.07
C ASP A 95 -26.45 -33.22 13.21
N ARG A 96 -27.44 -32.38 13.57
CA ARG A 96 -27.34 -30.92 13.74
C ARG A 96 -27.22 -30.54 15.22
N SER A 97 -26.27 -31.10 15.94
CA SER A 97 -25.94 -30.65 17.30
C SER A 97 -24.76 -29.67 17.28
N SER A 98 -25.08 -28.38 17.45
CA SER A 98 -24.25 -27.31 18.02
C SER A 98 -22.80 -27.70 18.37
N GLY A 99 -21.89 -27.59 17.40
CA GLY A 99 -20.46 -27.73 17.60
C GLY A 99 -19.79 -26.39 17.35
N VAL A 100 -19.29 -25.75 18.40
CA VAL A 100 -18.35 -24.63 18.30
C VAL A 100 -17.18 -25.09 17.42
N PHE A 101 -17.06 -24.53 16.21
CA PHE A 101 -16.00 -24.91 15.28
C PHE A 101 -14.66 -24.49 15.87
N MET A 102 -13.97 -25.47 16.46
CA MET A 102 -12.63 -25.32 16.99
C MET A 102 -11.67 -25.17 15.80
N TRP A 103 -11.17 -23.96 15.59
CA TRP A 103 -10.23 -23.59 14.53
C TRP A 103 -8.91 -24.33 14.74
N LYS A 104 -8.80 -25.54 14.20
CA LYS A 104 -7.55 -26.31 14.23
C LYS A 104 -6.58 -25.66 13.23
N GLU A 105 -5.46 -25.16 13.73
CA GLU A 105 -4.34 -24.57 12.99
C GLU A 105 -3.68 -25.57 12.03
N ARG A 106 -4.36 -25.95 10.95
CA ARG A 106 -3.75 -26.76 9.89
C ARG A 106 -3.99 -26.12 8.53
N ALA A 107 -2.89 -25.59 8.00
CA ALA A 107 -2.66 -25.15 6.62
C ALA A 107 -3.90 -24.53 5.93
N THR A 108 -4.15 -23.28 6.28
CA THR A 108 -5.15 -22.45 5.63
C THR A 108 -4.64 -21.96 4.28
N ARG A 109 -5.41 -22.17 3.22
CA ARG A 109 -5.09 -21.56 1.91
C ARG A 109 -5.33 -20.05 2.01
N ARG A 110 -4.53 -19.27 1.28
CA ARG A 110 -4.83 -17.84 1.04
C ARG A 110 -6.20 -17.76 0.37
N ASP A 111 -7.13 -17.08 1.01
CA ASP A 111 -8.46 -16.81 0.46
C ASP A 111 -8.50 -15.36 -0.06
N LYS A 112 -9.52 -14.58 0.25
CA LYS A 112 -9.73 -13.25 -0.35
C LYS A 112 -8.85 -12.20 0.31
N PRO A 113 -8.39 -11.18 -0.45
CA PRO A 113 -7.71 -10.03 0.12
C PRO A 113 -8.67 -9.24 1.01
N LEU A 114 -8.18 -8.85 2.18
CA LEU A 114 -8.85 -7.91 3.06
C LEU A 114 -8.91 -6.53 2.40
N HIS A 115 -10.01 -5.82 2.64
CA HIS A 115 -10.19 -4.48 2.11
C HIS A 115 -9.09 -3.54 2.62
N GLY A 116 -8.39 -2.84 1.72
CA GLY A 116 -7.21 -2.04 2.08
C GLY A 116 -7.46 -1.01 3.19
N ARG A 117 -8.61 -0.31 3.16
CA ARG A 117 -8.98 0.64 4.23
C ARG A 117 -9.19 -0.03 5.59
N PHE A 118 -9.68 -1.27 5.60
CA PHE A 118 -9.85 -2.03 6.84
C PHE A 118 -8.48 -2.37 7.44
N VAL A 119 -7.57 -2.89 6.62
CA VAL A 119 -6.19 -3.21 7.05
C VAL A 119 -5.47 -1.94 7.55
N THR A 120 -5.55 -0.83 6.80
CA THR A 120 -4.94 0.43 7.20
C THR A 120 -5.46 0.93 8.54
N LYS A 121 -6.78 0.83 8.78
CA LYS A 121 -7.37 1.21 10.07
C LYS A 121 -6.82 0.36 11.21
N LEU A 122 -6.72 -0.96 11.03
CA LEU A 122 -6.14 -1.84 12.04
C LEU A 122 -4.66 -1.55 12.30
N LEU A 123 -3.87 -1.31 11.24
CA LEU A 123 -2.46 -0.95 11.36
C LEU A 123 -2.27 0.34 12.17
N ASN A 124 -3.09 1.34 11.89
CA ASN A 124 -3.04 2.62 12.60
C ASN A 124 -3.50 2.46 14.05
N ASP A 125 -4.68 1.90 14.27
CA ASP A 125 -5.35 1.94 15.57
C ASP A 125 -4.74 0.95 16.58
N LEU A 126 -4.25 -0.21 16.11
CA LEU A 126 -3.71 -1.24 17.00
C LEU A 126 -2.18 -1.20 17.13
N PHE A 127 -1.48 -0.71 16.11
CA PHE A 127 -0.02 -0.81 16.03
C PHE A 127 0.68 0.55 15.84
N GLY A 128 -0.07 1.65 15.67
CA GLY A 128 0.50 2.96 15.39
C GLY A 128 1.22 3.04 14.03
N ILE A 129 0.99 2.07 13.14
CA ILE A 129 1.63 2.01 11.83
C ILE A 129 0.77 2.81 10.85
N GLN A 130 1.27 3.99 10.49
CA GLN A 130 0.62 4.82 9.49
C GLN A 130 0.78 4.20 8.10
N ALA A 131 -0.34 3.81 7.50
CA ALA A 131 -0.42 3.30 6.14
C ALA A 131 -1.47 4.09 5.34
N ARG A 132 -1.41 4.00 4.02
CA ARG A 132 -2.43 4.57 3.14
C ARG A 132 -3.22 3.44 2.50
N GLY A 133 -4.52 3.39 2.80
CA GLY A 133 -5.44 2.39 2.29
C GLY A 133 -6.27 2.95 1.13
N GLY A 134 -6.23 2.29 -0.02
CA GLY A 134 -6.94 2.73 -1.22
C GLY A 134 -6.11 3.69 -2.08
N CYS A 135 -6.41 3.67 -3.38
CA CYS A 135 -5.56 4.15 -4.47
C CYS A 135 -4.16 3.52 -4.39
N ALA A 136 -3.99 2.39 -5.07
CA ALA A 136 -2.65 2.08 -5.53
C ALA A 136 -2.18 3.30 -6.33
N CYS A 137 -1.01 3.88 -6.03
CA CYS A 137 -0.34 4.80 -6.96
C CYS A 137 -0.15 4.16 -8.35
N ALA A 138 -0.42 2.85 -8.44
CA ALA A 138 -0.54 2.00 -9.61
C ALA A 138 -2.00 1.74 -10.06
N GLY A 139 -2.96 2.64 -9.82
CA GLY A 139 -4.34 2.53 -10.33
C GLY A 139 -4.44 2.13 -11.82
N PRO A 140 -3.58 2.68 -12.72
CA PRO A 140 -3.49 2.23 -14.12
C PRO A 140 -3.09 0.76 -14.29
N TYR A 141 -2.34 0.20 -13.34
CA TYR A 141 -1.94 -1.21 -13.30
C TYR A 141 -2.90 -2.08 -12.47
N GLY A 142 -4.01 -1.53 -11.97
CA GLY A 142 -4.95 -2.26 -11.10
C GLY A 142 -5.46 -3.55 -11.73
N HIS A 143 -5.70 -3.54 -13.05
CA HIS A 143 -6.10 -4.75 -13.78
C HIS A 143 -5.01 -5.82 -13.80
N ILE A 144 -3.76 -5.42 -14.06
CA ILE A 144 -2.60 -6.33 -14.08
C ILE A 144 -2.34 -6.89 -12.68
N LEU A 145 -2.39 -6.03 -11.66
CA LEU A 145 -2.13 -6.39 -10.27
C LEU A 145 -3.21 -7.32 -9.69
N LEU A 146 -4.46 -7.17 -10.12
CA LEU A 146 -5.59 -7.97 -9.64
C LEU A 146 -5.95 -9.13 -10.58
N GLY A 147 -5.17 -9.34 -11.66
CA GLY A 147 -5.47 -10.38 -12.66
C GLY A 147 -6.80 -10.16 -13.39
N VAL A 148 -7.31 -8.93 -13.41
CA VAL A 148 -8.58 -8.60 -14.06
C VAL A 148 -8.32 -8.45 -15.55
N GLY A 149 -8.74 -9.46 -16.31
CA GLY A 149 -8.69 -9.43 -17.77
C GLY A 149 -9.68 -8.43 -18.37
N LYS A 150 -9.57 -8.21 -19.69
CA LYS A 150 -10.46 -7.31 -20.43
C LYS A 150 -11.93 -7.68 -20.26
N GLU A 151 -12.26 -8.96 -20.34
CA GLU A 151 -13.65 -9.45 -20.21
C GLU A 151 -14.23 -9.16 -18.82
N GLN A 152 -13.50 -9.47 -17.76
CA GLN A 152 -13.92 -9.21 -16.38
C GLN A 152 -14.05 -7.72 -16.09
N SER A 153 -13.13 -6.90 -16.64
CA SER A 153 -13.23 -5.45 -16.55
C SER A 153 -14.51 -4.92 -17.21
N LEU A 154 -14.86 -5.41 -18.40
CA LEU A 154 -16.10 -5.05 -19.09
C LEU A 154 -17.34 -5.51 -18.30
N ALA A 155 -17.31 -6.69 -17.69
CA ALA A 155 -18.38 -7.20 -16.84
C ALA A 155 -18.58 -6.35 -15.57
N PHE A 156 -17.50 -5.89 -14.93
CA PHE A 156 -17.61 -4.95 -13.81
C PHE A 156 -18.19 -3.61 -14.24
N ARG A 157 -17.74 -3.09 -15.39
CA ARG A 157 -18.26 -1.84 -15.94
C ARG A 157 -19.76 -1.91 -16.21
N SER A 158 -20.23 -2.98 -16.86
CA SER A 158 -21.67 -3.14 -17.16
C SER A 158 -22.52 -3.29 -15.89
N ALA A 159 -21.99 -3.92 -14.83
CA ALA A 159 -22.68 -4.05 -13.56
C ALA A 159 -22.80 -2.73 -12.78
N ILE A 160 -21.83 -1.81 -12.95
CA ILE A 160 -21.81 -0.50 -12.29
C ILE A 160 -22.67 0.54 -13.03
N GLN A 161 -22.80 0.44 -14.35
CA GLN A 161 -23.57 1.39 -15.19
C GLN A 161 -25.10 1.22 -15.11
N LYS A 162 -25.63 0.62 -14.02
CA LYS A 162 -27.06 0.63 -13.70
C LYS A 162 -27.48 1.98 -13.14
#